data_AF-A0A0R1MJ77-F1
#
_entry.id   AF-A0A0R1MJ77-F1
#
_cell.length_a   1.000
_cell.length_b   1.000
_cell.length_c   1.000
_cell.angle_alpha   90.00
_cell.angle_beta   90.00
_cell.angle_gamma   90.00
#
_symmetry.space_group_name_H-M   'P 1'
#
loop_
_entity.id
_entity.type
_entity.pdbx_description
1 polymer ?
#
loop_
_entity_poly.entity_id
_entity_poly.type
_entity_poly.pdbx_seq_one_letter_code
_entity_poly.pdbx_strand_id
1 'polypeptide(L)'
;MNLRELIAQWKAVCIALLGVIGTLILTLAVGTLIFNWHTVVAAVPPLTGGLVAALLMTNGLKAEGITALVALPVSMFVLHSVIGYPLTSYMLKKEGRRLVAKFRKEDIQIDENSPLTTLSNSTTQVFNLPKEFQTPAFILVRVAIVALISNGFAALIHNAINPNVICLIFGVIAHQLGFLESNALKQAGVFNWLMYGLLAYVFEQLNLTTPAVMGNIILQIVVLIILGLLGMFIASWILAKPFGMSGPMAFSCSLTALFGFPADYILTTEICHSVAENKKEEAYLLENILPKMLVGGFATVSVASVIIASVFLKLL
;
A
#
# COMPACT_ATOMS: atom_id res chain seq x y z
N MET A 1 12.36 -6.16 -5.22
CA MET A 1 11.57 -7.38 -5.45
C MET A 1 11.75 -7.83 -6.89
N ASN A 2 12.02 -9.11 -7.09
CA ASN A 2 12.03 -9.73 -8.43
C ASN A 2 10.62 -10.25 -8.81
N LEU A 3 10.40 -10.67 -10.06
CA LEU A 3 9.08 -11.13 -10.51
C LEU A 3 8.60 -12.37 -9.76
N ARG A 4 9.53 -13.26 -9.36
CA ARG A 4 9.18 -14.46 -8.58
C ARG A 4 8.62 -14.08 -7.22
N GLU A 5 9.21 -13.11 -6.53
CA GLU A 5 8.72 -12.59 -5.26
C GLU A 5 7.36 -11.89 -5.41
N LEU A 6 7.19 -11.09 -6.47
CA LEU A 6 5.91 -10.43 -6.76
C LEU A 6 4.80 -11.46 -7.01
N ILE A 7 5.07 -12.45 -7.87
CA ILE A 7 4.16 -13.57 -8.13
C ILE A 7 3.90 -14.34 -6.84
N ALA A 8 4.91 -14.60 -6.01
CA ALA A 8 4.74 -15.29 -4.74
C ALA A 8 3.80 -14.55 -3.76
N GLN A 9 3.64 -13.23 -3.90
CA GLN A 9 2.71 -12.43 -3.11
C GLN A 9 1.29 -12.34 -3.69
N TRP A 10 0.93 -13.11 -4.73
CA TRP A 10 -0.42 -13.09 -5.31
C TRP A 10 -1.53 -13.27 -4.27
N LYS A 11 -1.29 -14.10 -3.24
CA LYS A 11 -2.23 -14.32 -2.14
C LYS A 11 -2.47 -13.05 -1.31
N ALA A 12 -1.41 -12.27 -1.07
CA ALA A 12 -1.51 -11.00 -0.36
C ALA A 12 -2.31 -9.98 -1.18
N VAL A 13 -2.10 -9.93 -2.51
CA VAL A 13 -2.92 -9.12 -3.43
C VAL A 13 -4.40 -9.51 -3.33
N CYS A 14 -4.71 -10.79 -3.45
CA CYS A 14 -6.09 -11.27 -3.38
C CYS A 14 -6.75 -10.92 -2.04
N ILE A 15 -6.06 -11.15 -0.92
CA ILE A 15 -6.58 -10.80 0.41
C ILE A 15 -6.81 -9.29 0.51
N ALA A 16 -5.87 -8.46 0.05
CA ALA A 16 -6.00 -7.01 0.13
C ALA A 16 -7.20 -6.50 -0.70
N LEU A 17 -7.35 -6.97 -1.94
CA LEU A 17 -8.46 -6.58 -2.81
C LEU A 17 -9.82 -7.10 -2.30
N LEU A 18 -9.88 -8.34 -1.82
CA LEU A 18 -11.11 -8.90 -1.25
C LEU A 18 -11.46 -8.24 0.10
N GLY A 19 -10.45 -7.81 0.87
CA GLY A 19 -10.62 -6.96 2.05
C GLY A 19 -11.31 -5.65 1.70
N VAL A 20 -10.85 -4.97 0.64
CA VAL A 20 -11.51 -3.76 0.11
C VAL A 20 -12.94 -4.07 -0.33
N ILE A 21 -13.20 -5.17 -1.03
CA ILE A 21 -14.57 -5.58 -1.38
C ILE A 21 -15.42 -5.78 -0.12
N GLY A 22 -14.86 -6.36 0.94
CA GLY A 22 -15.50 -6.47 2.25
C GLY A 22 -15.92 -5.11 2.82
N THR A 23 -15.03 -4.09 2.73
CA THR A 23 -15.38 -2.69 3.05
C THR A 23 -16.55 -2.21 2.22
N LEU A 24 -16.48 -2.35 0.88
CA LEU A 24 -17.50 -1.86 -0.04
C LEU A 24 -18.86 -2.48 0.28
N ILE A 25 -18.92 -3.80 0.45
CA ILE A 25 -20.16 -4.51 0.77
C ILE A 25 -20.74 -4.00 2.09
N LEU A 26 -19.94 -3.95 3.16
CA LEU A 26 -20.47 -3.61 4.47
C LEU A 26 -20.86 -2.13 4.58
N THR A 27 -20.05 -1.24 4.00
CA THR A 27 -20.35 0.21 3.99
C THR A 27 -21.50 0.56 3.06
N LEU A 28 -21.64 -0.06 1.90
CA LEU A 28 -22.78 0.17 1.02
C LEU A 28 -24.06 -0.49 1.53
N ALA A 29 -24.00 -1.66 2.15
CA ALA A 29 -25.19 -2.35 2.64
C ALA A 29 -25.69 -1.77 3.96
N VAL A 30 -24.80 -1.52 4.93
CA VAL A 30 -25.17 -1.03 6.27
C VAL A 30 -25.08 0.48 6.35
N GLY A 31 -24.09 1.10 5.71
CA GLY A 31 -23.92 2.55 5.74
C GLY A 31 -25.06 3.31 5.07
N THR A 32 -25.64 2.76 3.99
CA THR A 32 -26.80 3.40 3.30
C THR A 32 -28.11 3.26 4.07
N LEU A 33 -28.18 2.38 5.07
CA LEU A 33 -29.31 2.29 6.01
C LEU A 33 -29.23 3.38 7.09
N ILE A 34 -28.03 3.88 7.38
CA ILE A 34 -27.77 4.85 8.45
C ILE A 34 -27.64 6.27 7.88
N PHE A 35 -27.03 6.42 6.71
CA PHE A 35 -26.74 7.71 6.06
C PHE A 35 -27.29 7.76 4.63
N ASN A 36 -27.46 8.97 4.11
CA ASN A 36 -27.90 9.15 2.73
C ASN A 36 -26.85 8.65 1.72
N TRP A 37 -27.33 8.29 0.54
CA TRP A 37 -26.53 7.71 -0.56
C TRP A 37 -25.27 8.52 -0.87
N HIS A 38 -25.38 9.83 -1.09
CA HIS A 38 -24.23 10.66 -1.44
C HIS A 38 -23.17 10.73 -0.34
N THR A 39 -23.53 10.66 0.95
CA THR A 39 -22.54 10.61 2.04
C THR A 39 -21.73 9.31 1.98
N VAL A 40 -22.40 8.18 1.79
CA VAL A 40 -21.74 6.88 1.71
C VAL A 40 -20.84 6.82 0.46
N VAL A 41 -21.37 7.20 -0.71
CA VAL A 41 -20.62 7.20 -1.97
C VAL A 41 -19.43 8.16 -1.91
N ALA A 42 -19.57 9.33 -1.29
CA ALA A 42 -18.47 10.27 -1.11
C ALA A 42 -17.36 9.75 -0.18
N ALA A 43 -17.70 8.99 0.84
CA ALA A 43 -16.77 8.59 1.90
C ALA A 43 -16.07 7.24 1.68
N VAL A 44 -16.69 6.31 0.95
CA VAL A 44 -16.16 4.94 0.80
C VAL A 44 -14.90 4.84 -0.07
N PRO A 45 -14.77 5.51 -1.23
CA PRO A 45 -13.54 5.45 -2.01
C PRO A 45 -12.30 5.99 -1.28
N PRO A 46 -12.37 7.15 -0.59
CA PRO A 46 -11.25 7.66 0.21
C PRO A 46 -10.84 6.73 1.36
N LEU A 47 -11.80 5.98 1.93
CA LEU A 47 -11.54 4.99 2.98
C LEU A 47 -10.63 3.85 2.51
N THR A 48 -10.64 3.50 1.21
CA THR A 48 -9.93 2.32 0.67
C THR A 48 -8.95 2.65 -0.47
N GLY A 49 -8.84 3.92 -0.86
CA GLY A 49 -8.10 4.36 -2.04
C GLY A 49 -7.12 5.50 -1.81
N GLY A 50 -6.88 5.86 -0.55
CA GLY A 50 -5.93 6.89 -0.17
C GLY A 50 -6.25 8.27 -0.75
N LEU A 51 -5.21 9.09 -0.86
CA LEU A 51 -5.33 10.49 -1.26
C LEU A 51 -5.89 10.68 -2.67
N VAL A 52 -5.49 9.84 -3.63
CA VAL A 52 -5.94 9.97 -5.02
C VAL A 52 -7.45 9.82 -5.10
N ALA A 53 -8.01 8.84 -4.39
CA ALA A 53 -9.46 8.66 -4.30
C ALA A 53 -10.14 9.82 -3.57
N ALA A 54 -9.53 10.35 -2.50
CA ALA A 54 -10.03 11.53 -1.80
C ALA A 54 -10.16 12.75 -2.72
N LEU A 55 -9.11 13.08 -3.46
CA LEU A 55 -9.10 14.21 -4.39
C LEU A 55 -10.07 14.01 -5.56
N LEU A 56 -10.11 12.80 -6.12
CA LEU A 56 -11.00 12.49 -7.24
C LEU A 56 -12.48 12.64 -6.83
N MET A 57 -12.85 12.13 -5.65
CA MET A 57 -14.21 12.28 -5.12
C MET A 57 -14.53 13.73 -4.75
N THR A 58 -13.60 14.47 -4.14
CA THR A 58 -13.78 15.90 -3.84
C THR A 58 -14.03 16.71 -5.11
N ASN A 59 -13.30 16.43 -6.20
CA ASN A 59 -13.51 17.11 -7.48
C ASN A 59 -14.83 16.70 -8.14
N GLY A 60 -15.21 15.43 -8.07
CA GLY A 60 -16.51 14.94 -8.55
C GLY A 60 -17.69 15.63 -7.85
N LEU A 61 -17.66 15.71 -6.52
CA LEU A 61 -18.69 16.39 -5.75
C LEU A 61 -18.82 17.87 -6.12
N LYS A 62 -17.71 18.55 -6.41
CA LYS A 62 -17.73 19.94 -6.89
C LYS A 62 -18.36 20.04 -8.28
N ALA A 63 -18.04 19.11 -9.18
CA ALA A 63 -18.58 19.09 -10.55
C ALA A 63 -20.11 18.87 -10.56
N GLU A 64 -20.61 18.01 -9.68
CA GLU A 64 -22.05 17.73 -9.51
C GLU A 64 -22.78 18.77 -8.64
N GLY A 65 -22.09 19.80 -8.14
CA GLY A 65 -22.69 20.83 -7.29
C GLY A 65 -23.04 20.39 -5.86
N ILE A 66 -22.58 19.22 -5.42
CA ILE A 66 -22.82 18.64 -4.07
C ILE A 66 -21.83 19.24 -3.05
N THR A 67 -21.91 20.56 -2.86
CA THR A 67 -20.95 21.34 -2.07
C THR A 67 -20.90 20.96 -0.59
N ALA A 68 -22.03 20.50 -0.04
CA ALA A 68 -22.16 20.11 1.37
C ALA A 68 -21.24 18.94 1.78
N LEU A 69 -20.83 18.09 0.83
CA LEU A 69 -20.02 16.90 1.10
C LEU A 69 -18.56 17.03 0.63
N VAL A 70 -18.16 18.16 0.04
CA VAL A 70 -16.84 18.33 -0.58
C VAL A 70 -15.67 18.08 0.38
N ALA A 71 -15.87 18.36 1.67
CA ALA A 71 -14.87 18.14 2.70
C ALA A 71 -14.84 16.70 3.24
N LEU A 72 -15.91 15.91 3.01
CA LEU A 72 -16.04 14.57 3.54
C LEU A 72 -14.95 13.61 3.03
N PRO A 73 -14.60 13.57 1.73
CA PRO A 73 -13.58 12.66 1.23
C PRO A 73 -12.21 12.82 1.89
N VAL A 74 -11.73 14.07 1.97
CA VAL A 74 -10.43 14.37 2.58
C VAL A 74 -10.46 14.12 4.08
N SER A 75 -11.54 14.53 4.76
CA SER A 75 -11.70 14.28 6.20
C SER A 75 -11.69 12.78 6.54
N MET A 76 -12.36 11.97 5.71
CA MET A 76 -12.36 10.51 5.82
C MET A 76 -10.94 9.95 5.67
N PHE A 77 -10.20 10.40 4.65
CA PHE A 77 -8.81 10.00 4.40
C PHE A 77 -7.85 10.41 5.53
N VAL A 78 -8.10 11.51 6.22
CA VAL A 78 -7.28 11.88 7.39
C VAL A 78 -7.60 10.97 8.58
N LEU A 79 -8.88 10.79 8.88
CA LEU A 79 -9.32 10.16 10.12
C LEU A 79 -9.20 8.63 10.12
N HIS A 80 -9.44 7.97 8.99
CA HIS A 80 -9.25 6.51 8.90
C HIS A 80 -7.78 6.12 9.17
N SER A 81 -6.84 7.01 8.85
CA SER A 81 -5.42 6.77 8.98
C SER A 81 -5.01 6.79 10.46
N VAL A 82 -5.57 7.72 11.24
CA VAL A 82 -5.34 7.84 12.69
C VAL A 82 -5.72 6.55 13.42
N ILE A 83 -6.82 5.91 13.04
CA ILE A 83 -7.29 4.65 13.65
C ILE A 83 -6.53 3.45 13.07
N GLY A 84 -6.26 3.48 11.77
CA GLY A 84 -5.62 2.39 11.09
C GLY A 84 -4.17 2.15 11.54
N TYR A 85 -3.38 3.19 11.81
CA TYR A 85 -1.96 3.01 12.17
C TYR A 85 -1.78 2.17 13.45
N PRO A 86 -2.43 2.50 14.59
CA PRO A 86 -2.38 1.67 15.79
C PRO A 86 -2.88 0.23 15.56
N LEU A 87 -3.96 0.08 14.79
CA LEU A 87 -4.55 -1.23 14.51
C LEU A 87 -3.60 -2.12 13.70
N THR A 88 -3.00 -1.55 12.65
CA THR A 88 -2.04 -2.24 11.78
C THR A 88 -0.77 -2.57 12.56
N SER A 89 -0.26 -1.63 13.36
CA SER A 89 0.87 -1.81 14.28
C SER A 89 0.65 -3.01 15.21
N TYR A 90 -0.52 -3.08 15.84
CA TYR A 90 -0.87 -4.15 16.75
C TYR A 90 -0.95 -5.52 16.04
N MET A 91 -1.54 -5.59 14.85
CA MET A 91 -1.60 -6.83 14.05
C MET A 91 -0.22 -7.28 13.58
N LEU A 92 0.60 -6.35 13.07
CA LEU A 92 1.97 -6.65 12.66
C LEU A 92 2.83 -7.09 13.84
N LYS A 93 2.66 -6.51 15.02
CA LYS A 93 3.37 -6.93 16.23
C LYS A 93 2.98 -8.35 16.64
N LYS A 94 1.70 -8.70 16.53
CA LYS A 94 1.21 -10.07 16.78
C LYS A 94 1.78 -11.06 15.77
N GLU A 95 1.85 -10.69 14.49
CA GLU A 95 2.47 -11.53 13.46
C GLU A 95 3.98 -11.66 13.63
N GLY A 96 4.67 -10.56 13.92
CA GLY A 96 6.12 -10.55 14.17
C GLY A 96 6.49 -11.49 15.31
N ARG A 97 5.77 -11.42 16.44
CA ARG A 97 5.99 -12.34 17.58
C ARG A 97 5.77 -13.81 17.20
N ARG A 98 4.76 -14.10 16.37
CA ARG A 98 4.51 -15.46 15.87
C ARG A 98 5.67 -15.96 15.00
N LEU A 99 6.19 -15.10 14.12
CA LEU A 99 7.32 -15.42 13.25
C LEU A 99 8.62 -15.56 14.02
N VAL A 100 8.91 -14.70 15.00
CA VAL A 100 10.08 -14.86 15.90
C VAL A 100 10.03 -16.19 16.65
N ALA A 101 8.86 -16.55 17.20
CA ALA A 101 8.70 -17.84 17.88
C ALA A 101 8.94 -19.03 16.93
N LYS A 102 8.53 -18.91 15.66
CA LYS A 102 8.80 -19.90 14.62
C LYS A 102 10.29 -19.99 14.29
N PHE A 103 10.94 -18.83 14.08
CA PHE A 103 12.36 -18.72 13.77
C PHE A 103 13.24 -19.40 14.83
N ARG A 104 12.99 -19.10 16.12
CA ARG A 104 13.72 -19.69 17.25
C ARG A 104 13.49 -21.19 17.38
N LYS A 105 12.28 -21.68 17.07
CA LYS A 105 11.93 -23.09 17.21
C LYS A 105 12.51 -23.96 16.09
N GLU A 106 12.61 -23.42 14.88
CA GLU A 106 13.00 -24.16 13.68
C GLU A 106 14.51 -24.00 13.33
N ASP A 107 15.29 -23.29 14.17
CA ASP A 107 16.72 -22.98 13.96
C ASP A 107 17.06 -22.54 12.53
N ILE A 108 16.23 -21.63 12.00
CA ILE A 108 16.32 -21.16 10.62
C ILE A 108 17.61 -20.35 10.47
N GLN A 109 18.55 -20.84 9.65
CA GLN A 109 19.76 -20.09 9.31
C GLN A 109 19.44 -19.04 8.24
N ILE A 110 19.68 -17.76 8.57
CA ILE A 110 19.55 -16.63 7.64
C ILE A 110 20.87 -15.88 7.61
N ASP A 111 21.25 -15.44 6.42
CA ASP A 111 22.41 -14.57 6.21
C ASP A 111 22.10 -13.16 6.75
N GLU A 112 22.88 -12.71 7.73
CA GLU A 112 22.75 -11.39 8.37
C GLU A 112 22.91 -10.21 7.39
N ASN A 113 23.55 -10.45 6.23
CA ASN A 113 23.69 -9.46 5.16
C ASN A 113 22.52 -9.45 4.17
N SER A 114 21.45 -10.21 4.40
CA SER A 114 20.23 -10.17 3.59
C SER A 114 19.11 -9.41 4.31
N PRO A 115 18.95 -8.10 4.06
CA PRO A 115 17.68 -7.46 4.34
C PRO A 115 16.68 -7.57 3.17
N LEU A 116 17.03 -8.17 2.01
CA LEU A 116 16.18 -8.17 0.79
C LEU A 116 16.69 -9.03 -0.40
N THR A 117 17.62 -9.97 -0.23
CA THR A 117 18.17 -10.71 -1.39
C THR A 117 18.71 -12.09 -1.02
N THR A 118 17.86 -13.11 -0.94
CA THR A 118 18.24 -14.50 -1.24
C THR A 118 16.96 -15.27 -1.58
N LEU A 119 16.56 -15.34 -2.85
CA LEU A 119 16.84 -16.48 -3.72
C LEU A 119 16.79 -16.05 -5.19
N SER A 120 17.90 -15.52 -5.73
CA SER A 120 18.38 -15.86 -7.08
C SER A 120 19.75 -15.23 -7.32
N ASN A 121 20.80 -15.92 -6.88
CA ASN A 121 22.12 -15.83 -7.53
C ASN A 121 22.14 -16.65 -8.84
N SER A 122 21.04 -16.72 -9.61
CA SER A 122 21.01 -17.53 -10.84
C SER A 122 20.11 -17.04 -11.96
N THR A 123 19.78 -15.75 -12.01
CA THR A 123 19.32 -15.17 -13.29
C THR A 123 20.55 -14.64 -13.99
N THR A 124 20.90 -15.26 -15.12
CA THR A 124 21.85 -14.74 -16.11
C THR A 124 21.54 -13.26 -16.36
N GLN A 125 22.31 -12.38 -15.74
CA GLN A 125 22.19 -10.94 -15.95
C GLN A 125 22.59 -10.67 -17.39
N VAL A 126 21.61 -10.31 -18.23
CA VAL A 126 21.86 -9.96 -19.63
C VAL A 126 22.66 -8.66 -19.70
N PHE A 127 22.40 -7.73 -18.78
CA PHE A 127 23.19 -6.54 -18.54
C PHE A 127 24.02 -6.69 -17.28
N ASN A 128 25.35 -6.75 -17.44
CA ASN A 128 26.30 -6.62 -16.33
C ASN A 128 27.14 -5.37 -16.57
N LEU A 129 26.75 -4.25 -15.97
CA LEU A 129 27.44 -2.98 -16.19
C LEU A 129 28.78 -2.92 -15.44
N PRO A 130 29.82 -2.32 -16.03
CA PRO A 130 31.08 -2.04 -15.34
C PRO A 130 30.85 -1.18 -14.09
N LYS A 131 31.69 -1.39 -13.05
CA LYS A 131 31.61 -0.65 -11.78
C LYS A 131 31.69 0.87 -11.96
N GLU A 132 32.34 1.34 -13.01
CA GLU A 132 32.47 2.75 -13.39
C GLU A 132 31.11 3.43 -13.64
N PHE A 133 30.10 2.67 -14.07
CA PHE A 133 28.74 3.17 -14.32
C PHE A 133 27.80 3.01 -13.12
N GLN A 134 28.27 2.47 -11.99
CA GLN A 134 27.47 2.34 -10.76
C GLN A 134 27.52 3.61 -9.90
N THR A 135 27.54 4.78 -10.53
CA THR A 135 27.48 6.06 -9.79
C THR A 135 26.03 6.36 -9.39
N PRO A 136 25.80 7.07 -8.26
CA PRO A 136 24.46 7.46 -7.84
C PRO A 136 23.65 8.16 -8.93
N ALA A 137 24.28 9.10 -9.66
CA ALA A 137 23.64 9.82 -10.75
C ALA A 137 23.22 8.88 -11.89
N PHE A 138 24.06 7.92 -12.28
CA PHE A 138 23.75 6.99 -13.35
C PHE A 138 22.68 5.97 -12.96
N ILE A 139 22.64 5.54 -11.70
CA ILE A 139 21.53 4.74 -11.16
C ILE A 139 20.21 5.51 -11.29
N LEU A 140 20.18 6.79 -10.91
CA LEU A 140 18.99 7.64 -11.02
C LEU A 140 18.53 7.83 -12.46
N VAL A 141 19.45 8.08 -13.39
CA VAL A 141 19.13 8.21 -14.82
C VAL A 141 18.48 6.94 -15.33
N ARG A 142 18.97 5.75 -14.97
CA ARG A 142 18.36 4.49 -15.39
C ARG A 142 16.97 4.29 -14.79
N VAL A 143 16.77 4.61 -13.51
CA VAL A 143 15.44 4.60 -12.89
C VAL A 143 14.49 5.55 -13.64
N ALA A 144 14.95 6.76 -13.98
CA ALA A 144 14.17 7.74 -14.72
C ALA A 144 13.84 7.26 -16.14
N ILE A 145 14.78 6.64 -16.86
CA ILE A 145 14.56 6.06 -18.18
C ILE A 145 13.46 4.99 -18.12
N VAL A 146 13.53 4.09 -17.14
CA VAL A 146 12.50 3.05 -16.97
C VAL A 146 11.13 3.69 -16.68
N ALA A 147 11.07 4.71 -15.83
CA ALA A 147 9.83 5.43 -15.56
C ALA A 147 9.28 6.15 -16.81
N LEU A 148 10.13 6.77 -17.62
CA LEU A 148 9.74 7.43 -18.87
C LEU A 148 9.20 6.43 -19.90
N ILE A 149 9.88 5.29 -20.08
CA ILE A 149 9.43 4.22 -20.97
C ILE A 149 8.07 3.68 -20.50
N SER A 150 7.93 3.46 -19.19
CA SER A 150 6.69 2.99 -18.58
C SER A 150 5.53 3.94 -18.83
N ASN A 151 5.74 5.25 -18.59
CA ASN A 151 4.73 6.28 -18.83
C ASN A 151 4.41 6.45 -20.33
N GLY A 152 5.41 6.37 -21.20
CA GLY A 152 5.22 6.39 -22.65
C GLY A 152 4.37 5.21 -23.12
N PHE A 153 4.64 4.01 -22.60
CA PHE A 153 3.84 2.82 -22.89
C PHE A 153 2.42 2.93 -22.33
N ALA A 154 2.26 3.44 -21.11
CA ALA A 154 0.95 3.72 -20.51
C ALA A 154 0.11 4.65 -21.37
N ALA A 155 0.71 5.73 -21.87
CA ALA A 155 0.05 6.68 -22.78
C ALA A 155 -0.33 6.02 -24.12
N LEU A 156 0.55 5.16 -24.67
CA LEU A 156 0.29 4.44 -25.93
C LEU A 156 -0.93 3.53 -25.85
N ILE A 157 -1.15 2.89 -24.69
CA ILE A 157 -2.35 2.06 -24.45
C ILE A 157 -3.54 2.87 -23.91
N HIS A 158 -3.53 4.20 -24.07
CA HIS A 158 -4.55 5.12 -23.60
C HIS A 158 -4.86 5.00 -22.10
N ASN A 159 -3.84 4.71 -21.28
CA ASN A 159 -3.96 4.49 -19.84
C ASN A 159 -5.01 3.42 -19.48
N ALA A 160 -5.20 2.41 -20.33
CA ALA A 160 -6.10 1.28 -20.05
C ALA A 160 -5.73 0.54 -18.75
N ILE A 161 -4.45 0.55 -18.40
CA ILE A 161 -3.93 0.10 -17.11
C ILE A 161 -3.35 1.32 -16.39
N ASN A 162 -3.54 1.40 -15.07
CA ASN A 162 -3.00 2.48 -14.25
C ASN A 162 -1.47 2.64 -14.49
N PRO A 163 -0.97 3.86 -14.81
CA PRO A 163 0.44 4.09 -15.10
C PRO A 163 1.40 3.61 -14.01
N ASN A 164 1.01 3.68 -12.73
CA ASN A 164 1.83 3.19 -11.61
C ASN A 164 2.03 1.67 -11.67
N VAL A 165 1.05 0.91 -12.17
CA VAL A 165 1.14 -0.54 -12.40
C VAL A 165 2.10 -0.86 -13.51
N ILE A 166 2.06 -0.07 -14.58
CA ILE A 166 2.98 -0.22 -15.71
C ILE A 166 4.41 0.08 -15.25
N CYS A 167 4.61 1.17 -14.48
CA CYS A 167 5.89 1.47 -13.84
C CYS A 167 6.41 0.32 -12.97
N LEU A 168 5.54 -0.33 -12.19
CA LEU A 168 5.94 -1.51 -11.41
C LEU A 168 6.38 -2.67 -12.31
N ILE A 169 5.59 -3.01 -13.34
CA ILE A 169 5.88 -4.11 -14.26
C ILE A 169 7.23 -3.89 -14.96
N PHE A 170 7.41 -2.71 -15.57
CA PHE A 170 8.66 -2.35 -16.25
C PHE A 170 9.83 -2.25 -15.27
N GLY A 171 9.62 -1.74 -14.06
CA GLY A 171 10.63 -1.73 -13.00
C GLY A 171 11.11 -3.13 -12.63
N VAL A 172 10.18 -4.09 -12.49
CA VAL A 172 10.50 -5.49 -12.22
C VAL A 172 11.22 -6.14 -13.40
N ILE A 173 10.77 -5.90 -14.64
CA ILE A 173 11.45 -6.42 -15.85
C ILE A 173 12.86 -5.86 -15.96
N ALA A 174 13.04 -4.54 -15.82
CA ALA A 174 14.34 -3.89 -15.90
C ALA A 174 15.29 -4.38 -14.80
N HIS A 175 14.76 -4.64 -13.60
CA HIS A 175 15.53 -5.26 -12.53
C HIS A 175 15.97 -6.70 -12.87
N GLN A 176 15.06 -7.52 -13.42
CA GLN A 176 15.38 -8.89 -13.83
C GLN A 176 16.40 -8.98 -14.96
N LEU A 177 16.38 -8.04 -15.90
CA LEU A 177 17.35 -7.97 -16.99
C LEU A 177 18.75 -7.52 -16.52
N GLY A 178 18.87 -7.07 -15.27
CA GLY A 178 20.11 -6.50 -14.71
C GLY A 178 20.31 -5.02 -15.04
N PHE A 179 19.33 -4.36 -15.68
CA PHE A 179 19.40 -2.93 -15.99
C PHE A 179 19.26 -2.05 -14.74
N LEU A 180 18.40 -2.45 -13.79
CA LEU A 180 18.24 -1.81 -12.48
C LEU A 180 18.78 -2.70 -11.35
N GLU A 181 19.53 -2.09 -10.43
CA GLU A 181 20.06 -2.77 -9.25
C GLU A 181 18.98 -3.06 -8.18
N SER A 182 19.24 -4.08 -7.36
CA SER A 182 18.49 -4.30 -6.13
C SER A 182 18.60 -3.06 -5.22
N ASN A 183 17.46 -2.52 -4.77
CA ASN A 183 17.42 -1.33 -3.93
C ASN A 183 18.10 -0.10 -4.58
N ALA A 184 17.93 0.10 -5.89
CA ALA A 184 18.53 1.18 -6.68
C ALA A 184 18.50 2.56 -6.00
N LEU A 185 17.35 2.98 -5.46
CA LEU A 185 17.21 4.28 -4.77
C LEU A 185 18.03 4.38 -3.48
N LYS A 186 18.21 3.26 -2.77
CA LYS A 186 19.05 3.19 -1.57
C LYS A 186 20.53 3.22 -1.94
N GLN A 187 20.92 2.50 -2.99
CA GLN A 187 22.29 2.54 -3.53
C GLN A 187 22.67 3.92 -4.06
N ALA A 188 21.72 4.63 -4.68
CA ALA A 188 21.88 6.01 -5.11
C ALA A 188 21.90 7.02 -3.95
N GLY A 189 21.70 6.59 -2.70
CA GLY A 189 21.71 7.46 -1.52
C GLY A 189 20.51 8.41 -1.40
N VAL A 190 19.52 8.31 -2.28
CA VAL A 190 18.37 9.24 -2.31
C VAL A 190 17.13 8.71 -1.62
N PHE A 191 17.09 7.42 -1.26
CA PHE A 191 15.87 6.79 -0.73
C PHE A 191 15.25 7.56 0.44
N ASN A 192 16.06 7.91 1.46
CA ASN A 192 15.58 8.66 2.62
C ASN A 192 15.15 10.08 2.25
N TRP A 193 15.86 10.73 1.31
CA TRP A 193 15.51 12.07 0.83
C TRP A 193 14.15 12.08 0.12
N LEU A 194 13.91 11.11 -0.76
CA LEU A 194 12.60 10.91 -1.38
C LEU A 194 11.52 10.60 -0.33
N MET A 195 11.88 9.89 0.74
CA MET A 195 10.96 9.56 1.81
C MET A 195 10.52 10.77 2.61
N TYR A 196 11.44 11.69 2.90
CA TYR A 196 11.09 12.99 3.48
C TYR A 196 10.15 13.79 2.58
N GLY A 197 10.39 13.81 1.27
CA GLY A 197 9.50 14.47 0.31
C GLY A 197 8.09 13.87 0.29
N LEU A 198 7.98 12.54 0.29
CA LEU A 198 6.69 11.84 0.36
C LEU A 198 5.96 12.09 1.69
N LEU A 199 6.66 12.10 2.82
CA LEU A 199 6.06 12.41 4.12
C LEU A 199 5.58 13.86 4.20
N ALA A 200 6.36 14.81 3.66
CA ALA A 200 5.95 16.21 3.57
C ALA A 200 4.67 16.35 2.73
N TYR A 201 4.61 15.68 1.58
CA TYR A 201 3.40 15.63 0.76
C TYR A 201 2.20 15.04 1.52
N VAL A 202 2.38 13.94 2.26
CA VAL A 202 1.30 13.37 3.08
C VAL A 202 0.81 14.36 4.14
N PHE A 203 1.71 15.06 4.84
CA PHE A 203 1.34 16.03 5.86
C PHE A 203 0.63 17.27 5.29
N GLU A 204 1.01 17.72 4.09
CA GLU A 204 0.30 18.80 3.39
C GLU A 204 -1.19 18.48 3.23
N GLN A 205 -1.53 17.22 2.94
CA GLN A 205 -2.92 16.81 2.75
C GLN A 205 -3.73 16.78 4.05
N LEU A 206 -3.09 16.53 5.19
CA LEU A 206 -3.75 16.61 6.49
C LEU A 206 -4.18 18.06 6.81
N ASN A 207 -3.47 19.06 6.29
CA ASN A 207 -3.78 20.48 6.48
C ASN A 207 -5.08 20.92 5.79
N LEU A 208 -5.59 20.15 4.83
CA LEU A 208 -6.81 20.50 4.09
C LEU A 208 -8.09 20.35 4.94
N THR A 209 -8.00 19.81 6.15
CA THR A 209 -9.17 19.56 7.00
C THR A 209 -9.09 20.34 8.32
N THR A 210 -9.97 21.32 8.49
CA THR A 210 -10.07 22.09 9.74
C THR A 210 -11.00 21.41 10.76
N PRO A 211 -10.75 21.53 12.07
CA PRO A 211 -11.60 20.95 13.12
C PRO A 211 -13.08 21.38 13.03
N ALA A 212 -13.33 22.62 12.58
CA ALA A 212 -14.68 23.16 12.39
C ALA A 212 -15.46 22.42 11.28
N VAL A 213 -14.78 22.01 10.22
CA VAL A 213 -15.40 21.26 9.11
C VAL A 213 -15.64 19.79 9.51
N MET A 214 -14.76 19.21 10.34
CA MET A 214 -14.94 17.84 10.85
C MET A 214 -16.13 17.71 11.80
N GLY A 215 -16.41 18.71 12.64
CA GLY A 215 -17.41 18.60 13.72
C GLY A 215 -18.79 18.12 13.26
N ASN A 216 -19.24 18.52 12.06
CA ASN A 216 -20.56 18.18 11.53
C ASN A 216 -20.61 16.83 10.78
N ILE A 217 -19.45 16.28 10.42
CA ILE A 217 -19.32 15.05 9.62
C ILE A 217 -18.61 13.91 10.38
N ILE A 218 -18.15 14.18 11.59
CA ILE A 218 -17.32 13.25 12.38
C ILE A 218 -18.07 11.95 12.69
N LEU A 219 -19.38 12.04 12.98
CA LEU A 219 -20.20 10.87 13.28
C LEU A 219 -20.29 9.94 12.07
N GLN A 220 -20.55 10.50 10.89
CA GLN A 220 -20.60 9.77 9.62
C GLN A 220 -19.26 9.07 9.34
N ILE A 221 -18.16 9.80 9.52
CA ILE A 221 -16.82 9.28 9.29
C ILE A 221 -16.50 8.12 10.23
N VAL A 222 -16.70 8.29 11.54
CA VAL A 222 -16.39 7.25 12.53
C VAL A 222 -17.21 5.99 12.29
N VAL A 223 -18.52 6.11 12.03
CA VAL A 223 -19.38 4.95 11.76
C VAL A 223 -18.93 4.22 10.49
N LEU A 224 -18.66 4.95 9.41
CA LEU A 224 -18.20 4.34 8.15
C LEU A 224 -16.80 3.74 8.25
N ILE A 225 -15.90 4.32 9.05
CA ILE A 225 -14.58 3.71 9.36
C ILE A 225 -14.78 2.38 10.08
N ILE A 226 -15.62 2.35 11.12
CA ILE A 226 -15.88 1.11 11.88
C ILE A 226 -16.45 0.04 10.95
N LEU A 227 -17.45 0.39 10.13
CA LEU A 227 -18.02 -0.54 9.15
C LEU A 227 -16.97 -0.99 8.12
N GLY A 228 -16.14 -0.10 7.61
CA GLY A 228 -15.09 -0.48 6.67
C GLY A 228 -14.07 -1.42 7.28
N LEU A 229 -13.53 -1.09 8.46
CA LEU A 229 -12.58 -1.93 9.17
C LEU A 229 -13.17 -3.30 9.52
N LEU A 230 -14.45 -3.36 9.90
CA LEU A 230 -15.15 -4.63 10.13
C LEU A 230 -15.29 -5.44 8.83
N GLY A 231 -15.64 -4.81 7.71
CA GLY A 231 -15.73 -5.45 6.41
C GLY A 231 -14.41 -6.06 5.97
N MET A 232 -13.32 -5.30 6.10
CA MET A 232 -11.95 -5.77 5.82
C MET A 232 -11.55 -6.90 6.74
N PHE A 233 -11.86 -6.78 8.03
CA PHE A 233 -11.54 -7.80 9.03
C PHE A 233 -12.24 -9.13 8.69
N ILE A 234 -13.56 -9.10 8.46
CA ILE A 234 -14.34 -10.30 8.15
C ILE A 234 -13.81 -10.96 6.87
N ALA A 235 -13.66 -10.20 5.79
CA ALA A 235 -13.20 -10.72 4.51
C ALA A 235 -11.78 -11.32 4.62
N SER A 236 -10.83 -10.57 5.17
CA SER A 236 -9.45 -11.03 5.31
C SER A 236 -9.30 -12.21 6.26
N TRP A 237 -10.08 -12.26 7.35
CA TRP A 237 -10.02 -13.35 8.32
C TRP A 237 -10.55 -14.67 7.76
N ILE A 238 -11.63 -14.61 6.97
CA ILE A 238 -12.17 -15.78 6.26
C ILE A 238 -11.13 -16.32 5.27
N LEU A 239 -10.42 -15.43 4.58
CA LEU A 239 -9.44 -15.77 3.54
C LEU A 239 -8.06 -16.16 4.11
N ALA A 240 -7.77 -15.86 5.37
CA ALA A 240 -6.49 -16.16 6.01
C ALA A 240 -6.11 -17.64 5.90
N LYS A 241 -7.01 -18.55 6.33
CA LYS A 241 -6.77 -19.99 6.30
C LYS A 241 -6.62 -20.56 4.88
N PRO A 242 -7.56 -20.33 3.93
CA PRO A 242 -7.43 -20.80 2.54
C PRO A 242 -6.12 -20.40 1.86
N PHE A 243 -5.63 -19.20 2.14
CA PHE A 243 -4.38 -18.71 1.55
C PHE A 243 -3.13 -19.11 2.35
N GLY A 244 -3.26 -19.77 3.50
CA GLY A 244 -2.12 -20.20 4.33
C GLY A 244 -1.43 -19.02 5.01
N MET A 245 -2.17 -17.97 5.32
CA MET A 245 -1.70 -16.79 6.03
C MET A 245 -2.28 -16.76 7.45
N SER A 246 -1.55 -16.19 8.40
CA SER A 246 -2.11 -15.97 9.74
C SER A 246 -3.23 -14.92 9.67
N GLY A 247 -4.22 -15.00 10.57
CA GLY A 247 -5.25 -13.98 10.68
C GLY A 247 -4.71 -12.54 10.81
N PRO A 248 -3.72 -12.29 11.70
CA PRO A 248 -3.08 -10.97 11.82
C PRO A 248 -2.44 -10.51 10.51
N MET A 249 -1.71 -11.38 9.81
CA MET A 249 -1.04 -11.00 8.57
C MET A 249 -2.04 -10.74 7.43
N ALA A 250 -3.10 -11.55 7.33
CA ALA A 250 -4.15 -11.37 6.33
C ALA A 250 -4.88 -10.04 6.54
N PHE A 251 -5.19 -9.72 7.80
CA PHE A 251 -5.83 -8.44 8.12
C PHE A 251 -4.88 -7.27 7.89
N SER A 252 -3.60 -7.37 8.27
CA SER A 252 -2.58 -6.37 7.93
C SER A 252 -2.48 -6.13 6.42
N CYS A 253 -2.52 -7.19 5.59
CA CYS A 253 -2.53 -7.04 4.13
C CYS A 253 -3.73 -6.23 3.65
N SER A 254 -4.92 -6.39 4.25
CA SER A 254 -6.08 -5.58 3.89
C SER A 254 -5.93 -4.14 4.37
N LEU A 255 -5.44 -3.93 5.60
CA LEU A 255 -5.24 -2.60 6.19
C LEU A 255 -4.29 -1.71 5.39
N THR A 256 -3.45 -2.27 4.52
CA THR A 256 -2.63 -1.49 3.56
C THR A 256 -3.46 -0.55 2.68
N ALA A 257 -4.74 -0.86 2.43
CA ALA A 257 -5.66 -0.01 1.68
C ALA A 257 -5.91 1.37 2.32
N LEU A 258 -5.59 1.52 3.61
CA LEU A 258 -5.78 2.78 4.34
C LEU A 258 -4.65 3.79 4.07
N PHE A 259 -3.42 3.35 3.75
CA PHE A 259 -2.27 4.25 3.70
C PHE A 259 -1.41 4.06 2.44
N GLY A 260 -1.08 2.81 2.10
CA GLY A 260 -0.12 2.52 1.04
C GLY A 260 1.32 2.93 1.39
N PHE A 261 2.15 3.02 0.35
CA PHE A 261 3.51 3.52 0.46
C PHE A 261 3.50 5.07 0.60
N PRO A 262 4.31 5.67 1.50
CA PRO A 262 5.42 5.07 2.26
C PRO A 262 5.08 4.53 3.65
N ALA A 263 3.86 4.74 4.12
CA ALA A 263 3.50 4.45 5.50
C ALA A 263 3.57 2.94 5.80
N ASP A 264 3.13 2.10 4.85
CA ASP A 264 3.24 0.64 4.95
C ASP A 264 4.69 0.17 5.12
N TYR A 265 5.63 0.82 4.42
CA TYR A 265 7.07 0.51 4.54
C TYR A 265 7.56 0.85 5.95
N ILE A 266 7.38 2.11 6.37
CA ILE A 266 7.89 2.62 7.66
C ILE A 266 7.31 1.82 8.82
N LEU A 267 5.99 1.61 8.83
CA LEU A 267 5.32 0.88 9.90
C LEU A 267 5.81 -0.56 9.97
N THR A 268 5.96 -1.22 8.82
CA THR A 268 6.43 -2.60 8.78
C THR A 268 7.88 -2.71 9.26
N THR A 269 8.77 -1.84 8.79
CA THR A 269 10.19 -1.88 9.20
C THR A 269 10.34 -1.58 10.69
N GLU A 270 9.63 -0.57 11.21
CA GLU A 270 9.71 -0.21 12.62
C GLU A 270 9.18 -1.33 13.53
N ILE A 271 8.11 -2.00 13.13
CA ILE A 271 7.56 -3.13 13.90
C ILE A 271 8.48 -4.35 13.82
N CYS A 272 9.07 -4.65 12.67
CA CYS A 272 10.06 -5.73 12.56
C CYS A 272 11.26 -5.46 13.47
N HIS A 273 11.82 -4.24 13.43
CA HIS A 273 12.91 -3.81 14.29
C HIS A 273 12.53 -3.85 15.78
N SER A 274 11.34 -3.36 16.14
CA SER A 274 10.87 -3.32 17.54
C SER A 274 10.58 -4.71 18.14
N VAL A 275 10.25 -5.69 17.31
CA VAL A 275 9.91 -7.05 17.75
C VAL A 275 11.12 -7.99 17.75
N ALA A 276 12.08 -7.77 16.86
CA ALA A 276 13.30 -8.56 16.79
C ALA A 276 14.25 -8.25 17.95
N GLU A 277 14.94 -9.27 18.47
CA GLU A 277 16.01 -9.08 19.46
C GLU A 277 17.40 -8.96 18.81
N ASN A 278 17.55 -9.41 17.57
CA ASN A 278 18.82 -9.39 16.84
C ASN A 278 18.60 -9.22 15.32
N LYS A 279 19.69 -8.95 14.60
CA LYS A 279 19.66 -8.70 13.15
C LYS A 279 19.13 -9.87 12.31
N LYS A 280 19.35 -11.12 12.74
CA LYS A 280 18.83 -12.31 12.03
C LYS A 280 17.31 -12.39 12.12
N GLU A 281 16.76 -12.15 13.31
CA GLU A 281 15.32 -12.08 13.51
C GLU A 281 14.71 -10.92 12.72
N GLU A 282 15.33 -9.75 12.74
CA GLU A 282 14.85 -8.59 11.98
C GLU A 282 14.81 -8.89 10.47
N ALA A 283 15.89 -9.46 9.93
CA ALA A 283 15.97 -9.89 8.54
C ALA A 283 14.86 -10.90 8.19
N TYR A 284 14.66 -11.94 9.03
CA TYR A 284 13.59 -12.91 8.84
C TYR A 284 12.20 -12.26 8.77
N LEU A 285 11.93 -11.34 9.70
CA LEU A 285 10.66 -10.63 9.78
C LEU A 285 10.45 -9.77 8.53
N LEU A 286 11.47 -9.01 8.12
CA LEU A 286 11.40 -8.18 6.92
C LEU A 286 11.15 -9.02 5.66
N GLU A 287 11.85 -10.14 5.47
CA GLU A 287 11.67 -11.03 4.33
C GLU A 287 10.25 -11.64 4.27
N ASN A 288 9.63 -11.87 5.44
CA ASN A 288 8.31 -12.49 5.51
C ASN A 288 7.14 -11.51 5.52
N ILE A 289 7.31 -10.30 6.07
CA ILE A 289 6.23 -9.34 6.27
C ILE A 289 6.24 -8.26 5.19
N LEU A 290 7.40 -7.65 4.92
CA LEU A 290 7.50 -6.44 4.09
C LEU A 290 7.00 -6.64 2.65
N PRO A 291 7.35 -7.72 1.91
CA PRO A 291 6.85 -7.91 0.55
C PRO A 291 5.33 -7.96 0.46
N LYS A 292 4.67 -8.58 1.45
CA LYS A 292 3.20 -8.71 1.48
C LYS A 292 2.53 -7.35 1.71
N MET A 293 3.08 -6.54 2.60
CA MET A 293 2.59 -5.19 2.90
C MET A 293 2.73 -4.27 1.70
N LEU A 294 3.91 -4.24 1.06
CA LEU A 294 4.17 -3.38 -0.09
C LEU A 294 3.30 -3.75 -1.30
N VAL A 295 3.16 -5.05 -1.58
CA VAL A 295 2.34 -5.52 -2.70
C VAL A 295 0.84 -5.32 -2.43
N GLY A 296 0.39 -5.53 -1.20
CA GLY A 296 -1.00 -5.24 -0.79
C GLY A 296 -1.34 -3.77 -0.93
N GLY A 297 -0.49 -2.88 -0.40
CA GLY A 297 -0.68 -1.43 -0.50
C GLY A 297 -0.64 -0.92 -1.93
N PHE A 298 0.25 -1.49 -2.74
CA PHE A 298 0.28 -1.20 -4.17
C PHE A 298 -1.03 -1.60 -4.87
N ALA A 299 -1.50 -2.83 -4.67
CA ALA A 299 -2.72 -3.32 -5.31
C ALA A 299 -3.97 -2.51 -4.91
N THR A 300 -4.04 -2.07 -3.66
CA THR A 300 -5.19 -1.33 -3.15
C THR A 300 -5.11 0.15 -3.51
N VAL A 301 -4.09 0.86 -3.06
CA VAL A 301 -3.98 2.32 -3.19
C VAL A 301 -3.63 2.77 -4.61
N SER A 302 -2.97 1.94 -5.43
CA SER A 302 -2.69 2.32 -6.83
C SER A 302 -3.76 1.81 -7.80
N VAL A 303 -4.27 0.60 -7.61
CA VAL A 303 -5.16 -0.05 -8.60
C VAL A 303 -6.62 0.05 -8.19
N ALA A 304 -6.96 -0.50 -7.02
CA ALA A 304 -8.34 -0.51 -6.57
C ALA A 304 -8.89 0.92 -6.37
N SER A 305 -8.08 1.84 -5.84
CA SER A 305 -8.47 3.23 -5.59
C SER A 305 -9.06 3.93 -6.82
N VAL A 306 -8.36 3.87 -7.95
CA VAL A 306 -8.74 4.56 -9.19
C VAL A 306 -9.98 3.90 -9.78
N ILE A 307 -10.05 2.57 -9.76
CA ILE A 307 -11.22 1.83 -10.26
C ILE A 307 -12.44 2.17 -9.41
N ILE A 308 -12.34 2.06 -8.09
CA ILE A 308 -13.42 2.31 -7.14
C ILE A 308 -13.88 3.76 -7.25
N ALA A 309 -12.96 4.73 -7.19
CA ALA A 309 -13.33 6.14 -7.31
C ALA A 309 -13.96 6.45 -8.68
N SER A 310 -13.45 5.90 -9.78
CA SER A 310 -14.04 6.10 -11.12
C SER A 310 -15.45 5.51 -11.25
N VAL A 311 -15.72 4.37 -10.60
CA VAL A 311 -17.06 3.78 -10.54
C VAL A 311 -17.97 4.64 -9.66
N PHE A 312 -17.52 5.03 -8.48
CA PHE A 312 -18.29 5.81 -7.52
C PHE A 312 -18.61 7.22 -8.00
N LEU A 313 -17.74 7.83 -8.81
CA LEU A 313 -18.05 9.09 -9.47
C LEU A 313 -19.27 9.01 -10.37
N LYS A 314 -19.52 7.86 -11.02
CA LYS A 314 -20.73 7.63 -11.82
C LYS A 314 -21.98 7.37 -10.97
N LEU A 315 -21.81 7.22 -9.66
CA LEU A 315 -22.88 6.99 -8.69
C LEU A 315 -23.22 8.25 -7.88
N LEU A 316 -22.44 9.33 -8.05
CA LEU A 316 -22.77 10.66 -7.55
C LEU A 316 -23.90 11.26 -8.40
#